data_AF-A0A352FDJ8-F1
#
_entry.id   AF-A0A352FDJ8-F1
#
_cell.length_a   1.000
_cell.length_b   1.000
_cell.length_c   1.000
_cell.angle_alpha   90.00
_cell.angle_beta   90.00
_cell.angle_gamma   90.00
#
_symmetry.space_group_name_H-M   'P 1'
#
loop_
_entity.id
_entity.type
_entity.pdbx_description
1 polymer ?
#
loop_
_entity_poly.entity_id
_entity_poly.type
_entity_poly.pdbx_seq_one_letter_code
_entity_poly.pdbx_strand_id
1 'polypeptide(L)'
;MQGYVDLVIKPVWNMQELALSVTSSVIANGPYRVTIALNGFEPLNAISNHADAKIIARKDGSGLADLFISTENNTDATWKIIFSGTH
;
A
#
# COMPACT_ATOMS: atom_id res chain seq x y z
N MET A 1 -14.05 6.07 -12.05
CA MET A 1 -13.46 4.72 -11.96
C MET A 1 -11.96 4.91 -11.80
N GLN A 2 -11.38 4.69 -10.61
CA GLN A 2 -10.01 5.16 -10.29
C GLN A 2 -9.25 4.24 -9.31
N GLY A 3 -9.69 2.97 -9.17
CA GLY A 3 -9.08 2.05 -8.18
C GLY A 3 -8.20 0.96 -8.76
N TYR A 4 -8.44 0.55 -10.01
CA TYR A 4 -7.72 -0.54 -10.69
C TYR A 4 -6.84 -0.08 -11.86
N VAL A 5 -7.08 1.14 -12.36
CA VAL A 5 -6.37 1.68 -13.53
C VAL A 5 -4.96 2.15 -13.15
N ASP A 6 -4.74 2.47 -11.87
CA ASP A 6 -3.48 3.03 -11.40
C ASP A 6 -2.50 1.94 -10.93
N LEU A 7 -2.92 0.68 -10.87
CA LEU A 7 -2.04 -0.47 -10.58
C LEU A 7 -1.32 -0.90 -11.86
N VAL A 8 -0.10 -0.40 -12.05
CA VAL A 8 0.74 -0.73 -13.20
C VAL A 8 1.18 -2.20 -13.15
N ILE A 9 1.49 -2.70 -11.95
CA ILE A 9 1.89 -4.09 -11.72
C ILE A 9 0.99 -4.68 -10.64
N LYS A 10 0.56 -5.94 -10.86
CA LYS A 10 -0.26 -6.67 -9.88
C LYS A 10 0.48 -6.81 -8.54
N PRO A 11 -0.23 -6.77 -7.41
CA PRO A 11 0.38 -7.01 -6.11
C PRO A 11 1.03 -8.38 -6.01
N VAL A 12 2.22 -8.42 -5.40
CA VAL A 12 2.97 -9.65 -5.13
C VAL A 12 3.15 -9.80 -3.63
N TRP A 13 2.67 -10.91 -3.08
CA TRP A 13 2.86 -11.29 -1.69
C TRP A 13 4.11 -12.16 -1.54
N ASN A 14 5.03 -11.76 -0.66
CA ASN A 14 6.20 -12.53 -0.28
C ASN A 14 6.00 -13.08 1.15
N MET A 15 5.81 -14.39 1.26
CA MET A 15 5.63 -15.08 2.54
C MET A 15 6.88 -15.05 3.44
N GLN A 16 8.08 -15.07 2.87
CA GLN A 16 9.33 -15.11 3.65
C GLN A 16 9.59 -13.78 4.37
N GLU A 17 9.22 -12.68 3.72
CA GLU A 17 9.42 -11.32 4.23
C GLU A 17 8.16 -10.74 4.89
N LEU A 18 7.04 -11.48 4.88
CA LEU A 18 5.71 -11.01 5.25
C LEU A 18 5.43 -9.62 4.64
N ALA A 19 5.57 -9.53 3.31
CA ALA A 19 5.51 -8.26 2.62
C ALA A 19 4.67 -8.29 1.36
N LEU A 20 3.94 -7.20 1.11
CA LEU A 20 3.17 -6.95 -0.10
C LEU A 20 3.85 -5.85 -0.92
N SER A 21 4.25 -6.15 -2.15
CA SER A 21 4.89 -5.20 -3.06
C SER A 21 4.01 -4.93 -4.28
N VAL A 22 3.89 -3.66 -4.67
CA VAL A 22 3.05 -3.22 -5.78
C VAL A 22 3.67 -2.00 -6.47
N THR A 23 3.42 -1.83 -7.76
CA THR A 23 3.76 -0.59 -8.49
C THR A 23 2.48 0.11 -8.91
N SER A 24 2.38 1.40 -8.59
CA SER A 24 1.24 2.24 -8.93
C SER A 24 1.66 3.51 -9.65
N SER A 25 0.86 3.96 -10.62
CA SER A 25 1.03 5.27 -11.24
C SER A 25 0.33 6.31 -10.38
N VAL A 26 1.10 7.23 -9.80
CA VAL A 26 0.62 8.21 -8.82
C VAL A 26 0.70 9.61 -9.43
N ILE A 27 -0.43 10.32 -9.40
CA ILE A 27 -0.53 11.69 -9.88
C ILE A 27 -0.05 12.65 -8.80
N ALA A 28 0.78 13.62 -9.18
CA ALA A 28 1.28 14.69 -8.33
C ALA A 28 0.16 15.40 -7.58
N ASN A 29 0.34 15.60 -6.27
CA ASN A 29 -0.61 16.29 -5.38
C ASN A 29 -2.04 15.71 -5.37
N GLY A 30 -2.23 14.51 -5.95
CA GLY A 30 -3.50 13.79 -5.94
C GLY A 30 -3.60 12.88 -4.72
N PRO A 31 -4.79 12.74 -4.11
CA PRO A 31 -4.98 11.76 -3.05
C PRO A 31 -4.97 10.35 -3.64
N TYR A 32 -3.88 9.60 -3.44
CA TYR A 32 -3.82 8.19 -3.78
C TYR A 32 -4.03 7.33 -2.54
N ARG A 33 -5.13 6.57 -2.51
CA ARG A 33 -5.50 5.70 -1.38
C ARG A 33 -5.80 4.30 -1.88
N VAL A 34 -5.16 3.31 -1.27
CA VAL A 34 -5.42 1.89 -1.50
C VAL A 34 -5.95 1.28 -0.21
N THR A 35 -7.08 0.58 -0.29
CA THR A 35 -7.57 -0.21 0.84
C THR A 35 -7.02 -1.63 0.74
N ILE A 36 -6.38 -2.08 1.82
CA ILE A 36 -5.71 -3.38 1.93
C ILE A 36 -6.48 -4.24 2.93
N ALA A 37 -6.81 -5.47 2.55
CA ALA A 37 -7.32 -6.46 3.48
C ALA A 37 -6.15 -7.10 4.25
N LEU A 38 -6.20 -7.04 5.58
CA LEU A 38 -5.12 -7.48 6.45
C LEU A 38 -5.12 -8.99 6.70
N ASN A 39 -6.29 -9.65 6.61
CA ASN A 39 -6.43 -11.11 6.73
C ASN A 39 -5.70 -11.72 7.96
N GLY A 40 -5.72 -11.02 9.10
CA GLY A 40 -5.07 -11.47 10.34
C GLY A 40 -3.62 -11.01 10.53
N PHE A 41 -3.03 -10.30 9.56
CA PHE A 41 -1.71 -9.68 9.71
C PHE A 41 -1.81 -8.24 10.24
N GLU A 42 -0.75 -7.77 10.90
CA GLU A 42 -0.66 -6.37 11.33
C GLU A 42 0.35 -5.61 10.46
N PRO A 43 -0.02 -4.49 9.81
CA PRO A 43 0.91 -3.71 9.03
C PRO A 43 1.85 -2.93 9.96
N LEU A 44 3.15 -3.15 9.81
CA LEU A 44 4.18 -2.46 10.59
C LEU A 44 4.62 -1.16 9.93
N ASN A 45 4.87 -1.21 8.62
CA ASN A 45 5.42 -0.08 7.89
C ASN A 45 5.04 -0.15 6.41
N ALA A 46 5.03 1.02 5.76
CA ALA A 46 4.96 1.14 4.31
C ALA A 46 6.16 1.95 3.83
N ILE A 47 6.85 1.44 2.82
CA ILE A 47 7.97 2.10 2.17
C ILE A 47 7.68 2.29 0.69
N SER A 48 8.26 3.33 0.10
CA SER A 48 8.12 3.64 -1.33
C SER A 48 9.39 4.32 -1.82
N ASN A 49 9.71 4.17 -3.10
CA ASN A 49 10.95 4.68 -3.69
C ASN A 49 10.86 6.16 -4.12
N HIS A 50 9.77 6.56 -4.77
CA HIS A 50 9.60 7.88 -5.40
C HIS A 50 8.35 8.63 -4.90
N ALA A 51 7.80 8.17 -3.79
CA ALA A 51 6.65 8.75 -3.15
C ALA A 51 6.71 8.47 -1.65
N ASP A 52 6.05 9.28 -0.85
CA ASP A 52 5.82 8.98 0.55
C ASP A 52 4.69 7.96 0.66
N ALA A 53 4.87 7.00 1.57
CA ALA A 53 3.87 5.97 1.84
C ALA A 53 3.53 5.93 3.32
N LYS A 54 2.24 5.84 3.63
CA LYS A 54 1.74 5.72 5.00
C LYS A 54 0.61 4.71 5.07
N ILE A 55 0.76 3.70 5.90
CA ILE A 55 -0.27 2.68 6.15
C ILE A 55 -0.95 2.96 7.48
N ILE A 56 -2.28 2.89 7.52
CA ILE A 56 -3.07 3.08 8.74
C ILE A 56 -4.09 1.95 8.83
N ALA A 57 -3.97 1.09 9.84
CA ALA A 57 -4.99 0.10 10.15
C ALA A 57 -6.28 0.78 10.64
N ARG A 58 -7.44 0.36 10.12
CA ARG A 58 -8.73 0.87 10.57
C ARG A 58 -9.05 0.31 11.95
N LYS A 59 -9.55 1.18 12.84
CA LYS A 59 -9.91 0.82 14.22
C LYS A 59 -11.33 0.26 14.36
N ASP A 60 -12.03 0.06 13.25
CA ASP A 60 -13.42 -0.43 13.21
C ASP A 60 -13.52 -1.96 13.29
N GLY A 61 -12.41 -2.67 13.44
CA GLY A 61 -12.37 -4.14 13.51
C GLY A 61 -12.62 -4.83 12.17
N SER A 62 -12.66 -4.08 11.06
CA SER A 62 -12.90 -4.63 9.71
C SER A 62 -11.76 -5.50 9.17
N GLY A 63 -10.60 -5.50 9.83
CA GLY A 63 -9.39 -6.14 9.31
C GLY A 63 -8.89 -5.46 8.04
N LEU A 64 -9.14 -4.15 7.89
CA LEU A 64 -8.70 -3.35 6.74
C LEU A 64 -7.67 -2.31 7.17
N ALA A 65 -6.78 -1.96 6.25
CA ALA A 65 -5.89 -0.82 6.36
C ALA A 65 -5.99 0.07 5.14
N ASP A 66 -5.69 1.35 5.32
CA ASP A 66 -5.59 2.32 4.24
C ASP A 66 -4.14 2.73 4.04
N LEU A 67 -3.63 2.44 2.84
CA LEU A 67 -2.35 2.95 2.36
C LEU A 67 -2.60 4.27 1.66
N PHE A 68 -1.88 5.30 2.10
CA PHE A 68 -1.83 6.61 1.47
C PHE A 68 -0.49 6.74 0.78
N ILE A 69 -0.50 7.20 -0.47
CA ILE A 69 0.71 7.51 -1.23
C ILE A 69 0.62 8.96 -1.70
N SER A 70 1.70 9.72 -1.50
CA SER A 70 1.79 11.11 -1.94
C SER A 70 3.12 11.39 -2.61
N THR A 71 3.09 12.20 -3.65
CA THR A 71 4.27 12.62 -4.40
C THR A 71 4.05 14.01 -4.98
N GLU A 72 5.14 14.77 -5.14
CA GLU A 72 5.14 16.10 -5.73
C GLU A 72 5.12 16.06 -7.27
N ASN A 73 5.49 14.91 -7.87
CA ASN A 73 5.60 14.74 -9.32
C ASN A 73 4.86 13.48 -9.77
N ASN A 74 4.31 13.49 -11.00
CA ASN A 74 3.72 12.28 -11.58
C ASN A 74 4.79 11.20 -11.69
N THR A 75 4.56 10.04 -11.11
CA THR A 75 5.56 8.97 -11.07
C THR A 75 4.91 7.61 -10.93
N ASP A 76 5.62 6.58 -11.40
CA ASP A 76 5.31 5.20 -11.07
C ASP A 76 6.04 4.85 -9.76
N ALA A 77 5.29 4.83 -8.66
CA ALA A 77 5.79 4.53 -7.33
C ALA A 77 5.70 3.03 -7.07
N THR A 78 6.85 2.41 -6.76
CA THR A 78 6.86 1.05 -6.20
C THR A 78 6.83 1.15 -4.69
N TRP A 79 5.80 0.58 -4.10
CA TRP A 79 5.58 0.58 -2.67
C TRP A 79 5.53 -0.84 -2.11
N LYS A 80 5.98 -0.98 -0.87
CA LYS A 80 6.02 -2.23 -0.13
C LYS A 80 5.44 -2.02 1.26
N ILE A 81 4.50 -2.86 1.65
CA ILE A 81 3.99 -2.93 3.02
C ILE A 81 4.65 -4.13 3.70
N ILE A 82 5.22 -3.89 4.88
CA ILE A 82 5.79 -4.92 5.74
C ILE A 82 4.79 -5.21 6.85
N PHE A 83 4.54 -6.49 7.11
CA PHE A 83 3.59 -6.95 8.10
C PHE A 83 4.31 -7.75 9.20
N SER A 84 3.73 -7.76 10.40
CA SER A 84 4.00 -8.77 11.42
C SER A 84 2.90 -9.82 11.44
N GLY A 85 3.28 -11.06 11.67
CA GLY A 85 2.33 -12.13 11.95
C GLY A 85 1.92 -12.14 13.41
N THR A 86 0.63 -12.29 13.67
CA THR A 86 0.13 -13.03 14.84
C THR A 86 -0.50 -14.30 14.30
N HIS A 87 0.27 -15.39 14.32
CA HIS A 87 -0.26 -16.74 14.23
C HIS A 87 -0.14 -17.39 15.60
#